data_AF-A0A540KNE9-F1
#
_entry.id   AF-A0A540KNE9-F1
#
_cell.length_a   1.000
_cell.length_b   1.000
_cell.length_c   1.000
_cell.angle_alpha   90.00
_cell.angle_beta   90.00
_cell.angle_gamma   90.00
#
_symmetry.space_group_name_H-M   'P 1'
#
loop_
_entity.id
_entity.type
_entity.pdbx_description
1 polymer ?
#
loop_
_entity_poly.entity_id
_entity_poly.type
_entity_poly.pdbx_seq_one_letter_code
_entity_poly.pdbx_strand_id
1 'polypeptide(L)'
;MFCRPMLFIDGTFIKSKYKGTLLSCCAKNGNDEIFEVAYAIVDSETIANWRWFLAILSGILRPQGRVITFMSDRHDGILKSIREFFPECPHSFCIVHLKQNVSTLFPKAAGEGLKKKMMNLLANCAYACTLSDFDDCMAEFKDNGQGHVKNFLCDLPKENYVIAHFPGKRWGSMSNALSKSFNAMVSNSHSMPLMDFLEDIRVRLMGSMAEKRIFGQNIRSEYSYDFVSK
;
A
#
# COMPACT_ATOMS: atom_id res chain seq x y z
N MET A 1 -12.45 -6.96 -15.63
CA MET A 1 -12.45 -5.74 -14.81
C MET A 1 -11.05 -5.16 -14.89
N PHE A 2 -10.89 -3.90 -15.33
CA PHE A 2 -9.57 -3.28 -15.45
C PHE A 2 -9.26 -2.51 -14.16
N CYS A 3 -8.15 -2.86 -13.51
CA CYS A 3 -7.61 -2.08 -12.39
C CYS A 3 -6.57 -1.08 -12.88
N ARG A 4 -6.44 0.03 -12.14
CA ARG A 4 -5.30 0.95 -12.28
C ARG A 4 -4.00 0.14 -12.09
N PRO A 5 -2.91 0.44 -12.80
CA PRO A 5 -1.65 -0.29 -12.70
C PRO A 5 -0.91 0.07 -11.41
N MET A 6 -1.57 -0.12 -10.27
CA MET A 6 -1.06 0.16 -8.94
C MET A 6 -1.55 -0.91 -7.98
N LEU A 7 -0.61 -1.52 -7.26
CA LEU A 7 -0.86 -2.56 -6.27
C LEU A 7 -0.44 -2.08 -4.88
N PHE A 8 -1.26 -2.39 -3.91
CA PHE A 8 -1.13 -2.03 -2.51
C PHE A 8 -0.89 -3.32 -1.73
N ILE A 9 0.29 -3.48 -1.13
CA ILE A 9 0.66 -4.69 -0.40
C ILE A 9 0.92 -4.36 1.06
N ASP A 10 0.51 -5.26 1.95
CA ASP A 10 0.61 -5.07 3.40
C ASP A 10 0.61 -6.41 4.11
N GLY A 11 1.30 -6.47 5.26
CA GLY A 11 1.20 -7.57 6.20
C GLY A 11 0.34 -7.13 7.39
N THR A 12 -0.58 -7.99 7.85
CA THR A 12 -1.34 -7.72 9.08
C THR A 12 -1.37 -8.93 9.99
N PHE A 13 -1.02 -8.70 11.25
CA PHE A 13 -1.04 -9.76 12.27
C PHE A 13 -2.45 -10.27 12.55
N ILE A 14 -2.57 -11.58 12.55
CA ILE A 14 -3.78 -12.31 12.91
C ILE A 14 -3.81 -12.47 14.44
N LYS A 15 -4.95 -12.14 15.06
CA LYS A 15 -5.12 -12.10 16.53
C LYS A 15 -5.57 -13.44 17.13
N SER A 16 -5.81 -14.46 16.30
CA SER A 16 -6.30 -15.76 16.73
C SER A 16 -5.26 -16.49 17.58
N LYS A 17 -5.68 -17.56 18.26
CA LYS A 17 -4.78 -18.42 19.05
C LYS A 17 -3.65 -19.04 18.21
N TYR A 18 -3.84 -19.15 16.90
CA TYR A 18 -2.86 -19.71 15.96
C TYR A 18 -1.82 -18.70 15.51
N LYS A 19 -2.03 -17.40 15.81
CA LYS A 19 -1.19 -16.28 15.35
C LYS A 19 -1.02 -16.32 13.82
N GLY A 20 -0.01 -15.64 13.29
CA GLY A 20 0.26 -15.54 11.87
C GLY A 20 0.12 -14.14 11.31
N THR A 21 0.39 -14.01 10.02
CA THR A 21 0.28 -12.77 9.26
C THR A 21 -0.54 -13.01 8.00
N LEU A 22 -1.53 -12.17 7.78
CA LEU A 22 -2.23 -12.05 6.50
C LEU A 22 -1.40 -11.12 5.60
N LEU A 23 -0.83 -11.67 4.53
CA LEU A 23 -0.25 -10.90 3.44
C LEU A 23 -1.38 -10.60 2.45
N SER A 24 -1.53 -9.34 2.07
CA SER A 24 -2.54 -8.91 1.11
C SER A 24 -1.93 -8.14 -0.06
N CYS A 25 -2.63 -8.19 -1.19
CA CYS A 25 -2.31 -7.44 -2.39
C CYS A 25 -3.62 -6.95 -3.01
N CYS A 26 -3.88 -5.66 -2.85
CA CYS A 26 -5.08 -5.00 -3.34
C CYS A 26 -4.76 -4.11 -4.55
N ALA A 27 -5.76 -3.85 -5.40
CA ALA A 27 -5.70 -2.89 -6.49
C ALA A 27 -6.93 -1.97 -6.44
N LYS A 28 -6.79 -0.76 -7.00
CA LYS A 28 -7.96 0.11 -7.25
C LYS A 28 -8.55 -0.20 -8.62
N ASN A 29 -9.86 -0.43 -8.66
CA ASN A 29 -10.58 -0.51 -9.92
C ASN A 29 -10.83 0.91 -10.52
N GLY A 30 -11.54 0.97 -11.65
CA GLY A 30 -11.90 2.24 -12.30
C GLY A 30 -12.76 3.17 -11.44
N ASN A 31 -13.52 2.61 -10.49
CA ASN A 31 -14.47 3.32 -9.61
C ASN A 31 -13.86 3.66 -8.25
N ASP A 32 -12.53 3.64 -8.10
CA ASP A 32 -11.82 3.87 -6.84
C ASP A 32 -12.12 2.84 -5.73
N GLU A 33 -12.74 1.71 -6.05
CA GLU A 33 -13.04 0.66 -5.08
C GLU A 33 -11.91 -0.36 -4.97
N ILE A 34 -11.89 -1.08 -3.85
CA ILE A 34 -10.95 -2.16 -3.58
C ILE A 34 -11.23 -3.36 -4.49
N PHE A 35 -10.18 -3.87 -5.10
CA PHE A 35 -10.16 -5.17 -5.76
C PHE A 35 -9.04 -6.00 -5.15
N GLU A 36 -9.39 -7.11 -4.48
CA GLU A 36 -8.39 -8.02 -3.93
C GLU A 36 -7.76 -8.84 -5.06
N VAL A 37 -6.44 -8.71 -5.25
CA VAL A 37 -5.70 -9.43 -6.28
C VAL A 37 -5.20 -10.77 -5.76
N ALA A 38 -4.62 -10.79 -4.56
CA ALA A 38 -4.12 -11.99 -3.92
C ALA A 38 -3.95 -11.77 -2.42
N TYR A 39 -4.18 -12.82 -1.63
CA TYR A 39 -3.86 -12.83 -0.21
C TYR A 39 -3.28 -14.20 0.19
N ALA A 40 -2.55 -14.24 1.30
CA ALA A 40 -2.02 -15.47 1.87
C ALA A 40 -1.89 -15.36 3.39
N ILE A 41 -2.09 -16.48 4.08
CA ILE A 41 -1.82 -16.58 5.51
C ILE A 41 -0.50 -17.31 5.70
N VAL A 42 0.42 -16.68 6.43
CA VAL A 42 1.74 -17.20 6.75
C VAL A 42 1.95 -17.19 8.26
N ASP A 43 2.96 -17.91 8.73
CA ASP A 43 3.32 -18.01 10.14
C ASP A 43 3.80 -16.67 10.72
N SER A 44 4.46 -15.84 9.92
CA SER A 44 5.01 -14.56 10.36
C SER A 44 5.41 -13.66 9.19
N GLU A 45 5.62 -12.36 9.46
CA GLU A 45 6.11 -11.42 8.45
C GLU A 45 7.64 -11.56 8.30
N THR A 46 8.08 -12.37 7.34
CA THR A 46 9.51 -12.66 7.12
C THR A 46 9.92 -12.39 5.68
N ILE A 47 11.24 -12.29 5.46
CA ILE A 47 11.80 -12.17 4.10
C ILE A 47 11.40 -13.38 3.25
N ALA A 48 11.45 -14.60 3.80
CA ALA A 48 11.11 -15.82 3.08
C ALA A 48 9.64 -15.84 2.65
N ASN A 49 8.72 -15.44 3.54
CA ASN A 49 7.29 -15.43 3.25
C ASN A 49 6.91 -14.36 2.22
N TRP A 50 7.48 -13.14 2.32
CA TRP A 50 7.29 -12.11 1.31
C TRP A 50 7.87 -12.51 -0.05
N ARG A 51 9.04 -13.16 -0.06
CA ARG A 51 9.67 -13.66 -1.28
C ARG A 51 8.79 -14.70 -1.96
N TRP A 52 8.28 -15.68 -1.21
CA TRP A 52 7.36 -16.70 -1.72
C TRP A 52 6.08 -16.08 -2.29
N PHE A 53 5.45 -15.16 -1.54
CA PHE A 53 4.21 -14.51 -1.96
C PHE A 53 4.39 -13.70 -3.26
N LEU A 54 5.45 -12.89 -3.34
CA LEU A 54 5.72 -12.07 -4.53
C LEU A 54 6.25 -12.88 -5.71
N ALA A 55 6.89 -14.04 -5.49
CA ALA A 55 7.22 -14.97 -6.56
C ALA A 55 5.95 -15.47 -7.27
N ILE A 56 4.97 -15.94 -6.50
CA ILE A 56 3.67 -16.39 -7.03
C ILE A 56 2.97 -15.24 -7.76
N LEU A 57 2.89 -14.07 -7.13
CA LEU A 57 2.26 -12.90 -7.72
C LEU A 57 2.93 -12.51 -9.05
N SER A 58 4.25 -12.61 -9.14
CA SER A 58 4.99 -12.32 -10.37
C SER A 58 4.62 -13.27 -11.52
N GLY A 59 4.37 -14.55 -11.24
CA GLY A 59 3.90 -15.52 -12.24
C GLY A 59 2.54 -15.15 -12.83
N ILE A 60 1.69 -14.49 -12.04
CA ILE A 60 0.35 -14.02 -12.47
C ILE A 60 0.44 -12.69 -13.23
N LEU A 61 1.32 -11.78 -12.80
CA LEU A 61 1.38 -10.40 -13.31
C LEU A 61 2.27 -10.24 -14.55
N ARG A 62 3.41 -10.95 -14.62
CA ARG A 62 4.36 -10.82 -15.74
C ARG A 62 3.73 -11.08 -17.12
N PRO A 63 2.88 -12.11 -17.32
CA PRO A 63 2.23 -12.35 -18.61
C PRO A 63 1.35 -11.19 -19.09
N GLN A 64 0.93 -10.28 -18.20
CA GLN A 64 0.11 -9.13 -18.56
C GLN A 64 0.91 -8.00 -19.22
N GLY A 65 2.25 -8.00 -19.09
CA GLY A 65 3.13 -7.02 -19.73
C GLY A 65 2.96 -5.57 -19.26
N ARG A 66 2.28 -5.33 -18.13
CA ARG A 66 2.02 -3.98 -17.59
C ARG A 66 3.09 -3.60 -16.58
N VAL A 67 3.59 -2.37 -16.67
CA VAL A 67 4.39 -1.76 -15.59
C VAL A 67 3.44 -1.39 -14.45
N ILE A 68 3.69 -1.95 -13.27
CA ILE A 68 2.85 -1.78 -12.08
C ILE A 68 3.60 -0.92 -11.08
N THR A 69 2.91 0.04 -10.45
CA THR A 69 3.46 0.74 -9.28
C THR A 69 3.05 0.01 -8.01
N PHE A 70 4.01 -0.39 -7.18
CA PHE A 70 3.75 -0.97 -5.87
C PHE A 70 3.66 0.12 -4.79
N MET A 71 2.78 -0.05 -3.81
CA MET A 71 2.72 0.76 -2.60
C MET A 71 2.70 -0.14 -1.38
N SER A 72 3.61 0.12 -0.43
CA SER A 72 3.71 -0.68 0.80
C SER A 72 4.30 0.12 1.94
N ASP A 73 4.43 -0.50 3.11
CA ASP A 73 5.40 -0.07 4.12
C ASP A 73 6.87 -0.34 3.68
N ARG A 74 7.79 -0.29 4.64
CA ARG A 74 9.23 -0.51 4.42
C ARG A 74 9.75 -1.81 5.04
N HIS A 75 8.92 -2.85 5.20
CA HIS A 75 9.38 -4.13 5.70
C HIS A 75 10.45 -4.73 4.75
N ASP A 76 11.59 -5.17 5.30
CA ASP A 76 12.74 -5.65 4.53
C ASP A 76 12.38 -6.77 3.55
N GLY A 77 11.46 -7.65 3.94
CA GLY A 77 10.95 -8.71 3.08
C GLY A 77 10.29 -8.18 1.82
N ILE A 78 9.53 -7.09 1.93
CA ILE A 78 8.89 -6.44 0.78
C ILE A 78 9.95 -5.79 -0.11
N LEU A 79 10.83 -4.98 0.48
CA LEU A 79 11.87 -4.25 -0.27
C LEU A 79 12.72 -5.19 -1.12
N LYS A 80 13.19 -6.30 -0.52
CA LYS A 80 14.03 -7.29 -1.21
C LYS A 80 13.26 -8.02 -2.30
N SER A 81 12.03 -8.44 -2.00
CA SER A 81 11.22 -9.23 -2.93
C SER A 81 10.72 -8.43 -4.13
N ILE A 82 10.36 -7.15 -3.96
CA ILE A 82 10.02 -6.28 -5.09
C ILE A 82 11.24 -6.10 -6.00
N ARG A 83 12.43 -5.85 -5.43
CA ARG A 83 13.66 -5.73 -6.23
C ARG A 83 14.00 -7.01 -6.99
N GLU A 84 13.74 -8.17 -6.40
CA GLU A 84 13.97 -9.48 -7.04
C GLU A 84 12.97 -9.77 -8.16
N PHE A 85 11.66 -9.62 -7.91
CA PHE A 85 10.62 -10.06 -8.83
C PHE A 85 10.03 -8.97 -9.73
N PHE A 86 10.25 -7.70 -9.40
CA PHE A 86 9.70 -6.56 -10.13
C PHE A 86 10.72 -5.40 -10.22
N PRO A 87 11.96 -5.63 -10.70
CA PRO A 87 13.03 -4.61 -10.68
C PRO A 87 12.67 -3.33 -11.47
N GLU A 88 11.88 -3.47 -12.53
CA GLU A 88 11.45 -2.36 -13.39
C GLU A 88 10.20 -1.62 -12.87
N CYS A 89 9.57 -2.13 -11.80
CA CYS A 89 8.33 -1.58 -11.29
C CYS A 89 8.62 -0.50 -10.24
N PRO A 90 8.06 0.72 -10.39
CA PRO A 90 8.17 1.76 -9.38
C PRO A 90 7.62 1.29 -8.03
N HIS A 91 8.35 1.57 -6.96
CA HIS A 91 7.93 1.22 -5.60
C HIS A 91 7.74 2.49 -4.76
N SER A 92 6.53 2.74 -4.32
CA SER A 92 6.18 3.86 -3.46
C SER A 92 6.08 3.42 -2.00
N PHE A 93 6.72 4.15 -1.10
CA PHE A 93 6.53 3.96 0.33
C PHE A 93 5.29 4.73 0.80
N CYS A 94 4.52 4.10 1.68
CA CYS A 94 3.34 4.67 2.28
C CYS A 94 3.72 5.82 3.23
N ILE A 95 3.20 7.02 2.97
CA ILE A 95 3.50 8.20 3.80
C ILE A 95 3.03 8.05 5.25
N VAL A 96 1.97 7.28 5.49
CA VAL A 96 1.46 7.05 6.85
C VAL A 96 2.46 6.21 7.65
N HIS A 97 3.02 5.17 7.05
CA HIS A 97 4.05 4.35 7.68
C HIS A 97 5.36 5.12 7.84
N LEU A 98 5.76 5.95 6.87
CA LEU A 98 6.92 6.83 7.01
C LEU A 98 6.78 7.82 8.17
N LYS A 99 5.60 8.43 8.32
CA LYS A 99 5.31 9.32 9.47
C LYS A 99 5.45 8.58 10.80
N GLN A 100 4.93 7.36 10.89
CA GLN A 100 5.08 6.52 12.08
C GLN A 100 6.54 6.19 12.35
N ASN A 101 7.31 5.82 11.33
CA ASN A 101 8.74 5.57 11.45
C ASN A 101 9.51 6.82 11.90
N VAL A 102 9.14 8.02 11.42
CA VAL A 102 9.76 9.27 11.91
C VAL A 102 9.43 9.50 13.38
N SER A 103 8.20 9.24 13.81
CA SER A 103 7.80 9.40 15.21
C SER A 103 8.61 8.50 16.17
N THR A 104 9.00 7.29 15.72
CA THR A 104 9.81 6.36 16.54
C THR A 104 11.29 6.74 16.64
N LEU A 105 11.80 7.64 15.78
CA LEU A 105 13.18 8.14 15.88
C LEU A 105 13.41 9.01 17.13
N PHE A 106 12.33 9.59 17.67
CA PHE A 106 12.40 10.50 18.80
C PHE A 106 12.10 9.77 20.11
N PRO A 107 12.83 10.07 21.20
CA PRO A 107 12.59 9.48 22.51
C PRO A 107 11.13 9.62 22.96
N LYS A 108 10.67 8.72 23.85
CA LYS A 108 9.33 8.87 24.45
C LYS A 108 9.17 10.17 25.24
N ALA A 109 10.27 10.68 25.82
CA ALA A 109 10.31 11.97 26.51
C ALA A 109 10.22 13.18 25.56
N ALA A 110 10.47 12.98 24.26
CA ALA A 110 10.21 14.03 23.28
C ALA A 110 8.70 14.26 23.23
N GLY A 111 8.28 15.49 23.55
CA GLY A 111 6.85 15.84 23.61
C GLY A 111 6.12 15.56 22.30
N GLU A 112 4.84 15.21 22.40
CA GLU A 112 3.98 14.86 21.26
C GLU A 112 3.97 15.95 20.18
N GLY A 113 4.08 17.22 20.58
CA GLY A 113 4.17 18.36 19.68
C GLY A 113 5.37 18.30 18.73
N LEU A 114 6.55 17.88 19.21
CA LEU A 114 7.74 17.73 18.38
C LEU A 114 7.55 16.57 17.38
N LYS A 115 7.08 15.41 17.84
CA LYS A 115 6.83 14.25 16.96
C LYS A 115 5.86 14.60 15.85
N LYS A 116 4.75 15.25 16.19
CA LYS A 116 3.75 15.73 15.22
C LYS A 116 4.34 16.75 14.24
N LYS A 117 5.16 17.69 14.71
CA LYS A 117 5.88 18.64 13.85
C LYS A 117 6.75 17.90 12.84
N MET A 118 7.57 16.94 13.30
CA MET A 118 8.47 16.18 12.44
C MET A 118 7.72 15.31 11.42
N MET A 119 6.60 14.70 11.81
CA MET A 119 5.72 13.96 10.89
C MET A 119 5.13 14.87 9.81
N ASN A 120 4.78 16.11 10.14
CA ASN A 120 4.27 17.09 9.18
C ASN A 120 5.35 17.60 8.24
N LEU A 121 6.55 17.90 8.74
CA LEU A 121 7.69 18.30 7.91
C LEU A 121 8.07 17.21 6.89
N LEU A 122 8.08 15.93 7.30
CA LEU A 122 8.26 14.82 6.36
C LEU A 122 7.13 14.78 5.31
N ALA A 123 5.89 15.07 5.71
CA ALA A 123 4.77 15.14 4.79
C ALA A 123 5.00 16.23 3.73
N ASN A 124 5.40 17.43 4.15
CA ASN A 124 5.68 18.53 3.24
C ASN A 124 6.74 18.14 2.21
N CYS A 125 7.83 17.49 2.65
CA CYS A 125 8.83 16.92 1.75
C CYS A 125 8.22 15.93 0.75
N ALA A 126 7.38 15.00 1.23
CA ALA A 126 6.78 13.96 0.40
C ALA A 126 5.81 14.53 -0.65
N TYR A 127 5.06 15.58 -0.28
CA TYR A 127 4.06 16.22 -1.14
C TYR A 127 4.62 17.33 -2.02
N ALA A 128 5.91 17.68 -1.89
CA ALA A 128 6.55 18.65 -2.76
C ALA A 128 6.42 18.25 -4.25
N CYS A 129 5.83 19.15 -5.03
CA CYS A 129 5.54 18.94 -6.44
C CYS A 129 6.69 19.35 -7.37
N THR A 130 7.62 20.18 -6.87
CA THR A 130 8.82 20.61 -7.61
C THR A 130 10.08 20.21 -6.85
N LEU A 131 11.21 20.17 -7.57
CA LEU A 131 12.52 19.89 -6.97
C LEU A 131 12.93 20.99 -5.99
N SER A 132 12.66 22.26 -6.32
CA SER A 132 12.95 23.39 -5.44
C SER A 132 12.16 23.32 -4.14
N ASP A 133 10.84 23.09 -4.21
CA ASP A 133 10.01 22.96 -3.01
C ASP A 133 10.48 21.80 -2.13
N PHE A 134 10.93 20.71 -2.77
CA PHE A 134 11.46 19.56 -2.04
C PHE A 134 12.75 19.93 -1.29
N ASP A 135 13.69 20.62 -1.95
CA ASP A 135 14.97 21.01 -1.35
C ASP A 135 14.74 21.95 -0.15
N ASP A 136 13.82 22.91 -0.27
CA ASP A 136 13.43 23.81 0.81
C ASP A 136 12.78 23.06 1.99
N CYS A 137 11.80 22.19 1.71
CA CYS A 137 11.16 21.37 2.75
C CYS A 137 12.17 20.42 3.43
N MET A 138 13.10 19.86 2.65
CA MET A 138 14.10 18.92 3.15
C MET A 138 15.14 19.62 4.04
N ALA A 139 15.53 20.85 3.72
CA ALA A 139 16.37 21.68 4.58
C ALA A 139 15.67 21.90 5.94
N GLU A 140 14.42 22.34 5.92
CA GLU A 140 13.64 22.56 7.15
C GLU A 140 13.49 21.26 7.98
N PHE A 141 13.23 20.12 7.33
CA PHE A 141 13.13 18.83 8.00
C PHE A 141 14.43 18.42 8.68
N LYS A 142 15.58 18.63 8.04
CA LYS A 142 16.91 18.31 8.61
C LYS A 142 17.24 19.22 9.78
N ASP A 143 17.01 20.51 9.65
CA ASP A 143 17.32 21.51 10.69
C ASP A 143 16.53 21.25 11.98
N ASN A 144 15.27 20.82 11.85
CA ASN A 144 14.43 20.47 13.00
C ASN A 144 14.67 19.05 13.54
N GLY A 145 15.35 18.20 12.77
CA GLY A 145 15.49 16.77 13.08
C GLY A 145 16.45 16.43 14.21
N GLN A 146 17.18 17.41 14.77
CA GLN A 146 18.11 17.26 15.91
C GLN A 146 19.10 16.08 15.74
N GLY A 147 19.52 15.80 14.51
CA GLY A 147 20.39 14.67 14.18
C GLY A 147 19.71 13.28 14.14
N HIS A 148 18.52 13.11 14.75
CA HIS A 148 17.79 11.83 14.77
C HIS A 148 17.39 11.34 13.37
N VAL A 149 17.16 12.28 12.44
CA VAL A 149 16.70 11.95 11.08
C VAL A 149 17.84 11.57 10.12
N LYS A 150 19.11 11.76 10.51
CA LYS A 150 20.26 11.60 9.60
C LYS A 150 20.35 10.18 9.03
N ASN A 151 20.39 9.17 9.90
CA ASN A 151 20.49 7.77 9.47
C ASN A 151 19.22 7.32 8.73
N PHE A 152 18.06 7.78 9.19
CA PHE A 152 16.78 7.50 8.52
C PHE A 152 16.75 7.96 7.07
N LEU A 153 17.33 9.14 6.78
CA LEU A 153 17.41 9.68 5.42
C LEU A 153 18.44 8.96 4.54
N CYS A 154 19.52 8.41 5.11
CA CYS A 154 20.49 7.61 4.35
C CYS A 154 19.84 6.37 3.72
N ASP A 155 18.89 5.76 4.42
CA ASP A 155 18.20 4.55 3.98
C ASP A 155 16.85 4.84 3.28
N LEU A 156 16.53 6.11 3.00
CA LEU A 156 15.26 6.53 2.42
C LEU A 156 15.46 7.25 1.08
N PRO A 157 15.45 6.53 -0.06
CA PRO A 157 15.56 7.14 -1.38
C PRO A 157 14.32 8.00 -1.68
N LYS A 158 14.56 9.22 -2.17
CA LYS A 158 13.51 10.21 -2.49
C LYS A 158 12.55 9.73 -3.58
N GLU A 159 13.05 8.90 -4.49
CA GLU A 159 12.33 8.25 -5.58
C GLU A 159 11.23 7.31 -5.07
N ASN A 160 11.24 6.91 -3.80
CA ASN A 160 10.21 6.05 -3.23
C ASN A 160 9.09 6.82 -2.52
N TYR A 161 9.25 8.09 -2.12
CA TYR A 161 8.23 8.76 -1.30
C TYR A 161 7.89 10.20 -1.68
N VAL A 162 8.72 10.88 -2.48
CA VAL A 162 8.48 12.26 -2.90
C VAL A 162 7.71 12.29 -4.21
N ILE A 163 6.77 13.23 -4.38
CA ILE A 163 6.02 13.42 -5.64
C ILE A 163 6.96 13.84 -6.77
N ALA A 164 7.72 14.93 -6.57
CA ALA A 164 8.63 15.48 -7.59
C ALA A 164 9.70 14.50 -8.10
N HIS A 165 10.08 13.49 -7.31
CA HIS A 165 11.13 12.51 -7.66
C HIS A 165 10.60 11.14 -8.09
N PHE A 166 9.29 10.90 -8.07
CA PHE A 166 8.78 9.55 -8.31
C PHE A 166 8.88 9.16 -9.79
N PRO A 167 9.48 7.99 -10.13
CA PRO A 167 9.68 7.61 -11.53
C PRO A 167 8.42 7.06 -12.22
N GLY A 168 7.33 6.85 -11.47
CA GLY A 168 6.11 6.19 -11.96
C GLY A 168 4.84 7.02 -11.82
N LYS A 169 3.69 6.35 -11.92
CA LYS A 169 2.37 6.97 -11.68
C LYS A 169 1.77 6.44 -10.39
N ARG A 170 1.63 7.32 -9.39
CA ARG A 170 0.94 6.99 -8.13
C ARG A 170 -0.58 7.14 -8.17
N TRP A 171 -1.14 7.63 -9.28
CA TRP A 171 -2.60 7.81 -9.45
C TRP A 171 -3.28 8.50 -8.25
N GLY A 172 -2.66 9.58 -7.75
CA GLY A 172 -3.14 10.35 -6.59
C GLY A 172 -2.99 9.66 -5.22
N SER A 173 -2.43 8.46 -5.15
CA SER A 173 -2.29 7.71 -3.90
C SER A 173 -0.91 7.94 -3.27
N MET A 174 -0.88 8.34 -2.00
CA MET A 174 0.37 8.48 -1.21
C MET A 174 0.39 7.56 0.01
N SER A 175 -0.73 6.92 0.31
CA SER A 175 -0.92 6.08 1.48
C SER A 175 -1.46 4.71 1.08
N ASN A 176 -1.08 3.70 1.87
CA ASN A 176 -1.60 2.35 1.78
C ASN A 176 -3.03 2.22 2.35
N ALA A 177 -3.87 3.23 2.13
CA ALA A 177 -5.23 3.27 2.66
C ALA A 177 -6.06 2.08 2.17
N LEU A 178 -5.79 1.61 0.94
CA LEU A 178 -6.51 0.50 0.35
C LEU A 178 -6.28 -0.81 1.11
N SER A 179 -5.02 -1.19 1.36
CA SER A 179 -4.73 -2.37 2.17
C SER A 179 -5.22 -2.19 3.61
N LYS A 180 -5.14 -0.97 4.19
CA LYS A 180 -5.73 -0.71 5.52
C LYS A 180 -7.24 -0.94 5.55
N SER A 181 -7.97 -0.54 4.51
CA SER A 181 -9.40 -0.79 4.40
C SER A 181 -9.70 -2.28 4.25
N PHE A 182 -8.88 -3.04 3.51
CA PHE A 182 -8.98 -4.49 3.47
C PHE A 182 -8.73 -5.11 4.85
N ASN A 183 -7.63 -4.74 5.51
CA ASN A 183 -7.31 -5.22 6.86
C ASN A 183 -8.41 -4.88 7.87
N ALA A 184 -9.04 -3.71 7.74
CA ALA A 184 -10.19 -3.32 8.56
C ALA A 184 -11.42 -4.18 8.28
N MET A 185 -11.72 -4.48 7.01
CA MET A 185 -12.82 -5.36 6.60
C MET A 185 -12.74 -6.73 7.28
N VAL A 186 -11.53 -7.27 7.42
CA VAL A 186 -11.28 -8.61 7.96
C VAL A 186 -10.90 -8.60 9.45
N SER A 187 -10.73 -7.42 10.05
CA SER A 187 -10.23 -7.24 11.42
C SER A 187 -11.06 -7.93 12.50
N ASN A 188 -12.38 -7.95 12.35
CA ASN A 188 -13.31 -8.60 13.29
C ASN A 188 -13.21 -10.13 13.26
N SER A 189 -12.69 -10.67 12.15
CA SER A 189 -12.55 -12.11 11.93
C SER A 189 -11.16 -12.61 12.32
N HIS A 190 -10.24 -11.71 12.70
CA HIS A 190 -8.88 -12.07 13.10
C HIS A 190 -8.80 -12.97 14.34
N SER A 191 -9.85 -13.05 15.16
CA SER A 191 -9.92 -13.93 16.33
C SER A 191 -10.51 -15.31 16.03
N MET A 192 -11.04 -15.52 14.83
CA MET A 192 -11.67 -16.78 14.42
C MET A 192 -10.63 -17.89 14.20
N PRO A 193 -11.05 -19.17 14.24
CA PRO A 193 -10.25 -20.26 13.69
C PRO A 193 -9.84 -20.00 12.24
N LEU A 194 -8.69 -20.54 11.83
CA LEU A 194 -8.09 -20.25 10.52
C LEU A 194 -9.02 -20.55 9.34
N MET A 195 -9.72 -21.67 9.39
CA MET A 195 -10.65 -22.06 8.31
C MET A 195 -11.84 -21.12 8.22
N ASP A 196 -12.42 -20.74 9.37
CA ASP A 196 -13.52 -19.77 9.43
C ASP A 196 -13.07 -18.39 8.95
N PHE A 197 -11.83 -18.00 9.26
CA PHE A 197 -11.25 -16.75 8.79
C PHE A 197 -11.08 -16.74 7.26
N LEU A 198 -10.54 -17.80 6.68
CA LEU A 198 -10.43 -17.94 5.22
C LEU A 198 -11.80 -17.94 4.53
N GLU A 199 -12.77 -18.61 5.13
CA GLU A 199 -14.13 -18.67 4.61
C GLU A 199 -14.82 -17.30 4.68
N ASP A 200 -14.65 -16.55 5.77
CA ASP A 200 -15.19 -15.19 5.90
C ASP A 200 -14.57 -14.25 4.85
N ILE A 201 -13.24 -14.31 4.63
CA ILE A 201 -12.58 -13.57 3.54
C ILE A 201 -13.21 -13.95 2.19
N ARG A 202 -13.35 -15.25 1.91
CA ARG A 202 -13.92 -15.75 0.64
C ARG A 202 -15.34 -15.22 0.41
N VAL A 203 -16.20 -15.31 1.42
CA VAL A 203 -17.60 -14.86 1.34
C VAL A 203 -17.68 -13.34 1.11
N ARG A 204 -16.89 -12.53 1.84
CA ARG A 204 -16.86 -11.08 1.65
C ARG A 204 -16.40 -10.68 0.25
N LEU A 205 -15.35 -11.31 -0.25
CA LEU A 205 -14.84 -11.05 -1.60
C LEU A 205 -15.86 -11.46 -2.67
N MET A 206 -16.50 -12.61 -2.52
CA MET A 206 -17.54 -13.06 -3.44
C MET A 206 -18.76 -12.14 -3.45
N GLY A 207 -19.23 -11.71 -2.28
CA GLY A 207 -20.33 -10.76 -2.16
C GLY A 207 -20.01 -9.45 -2.88
N SER A 208 -18.84 -8.87 -2.60
CA SER A 208 -18.38 -7.64 -3.26
C SER A 208 -18.26 -7.80 -4.78
N MET A 209 -17.74 -8.93 -5.26
CA MET A 209 -17.66 -9.21 -6.69
C MET A 209 -19.03 -9.36 -7.35
N ALA A 210 -20.00 -9.98 -6.65
CA ALA A 210 -21.36 -10.13 -7.15
C ALA A 210 -22.07 -8.77 -7.26
N GLU A 211 -21.97 -7.92 -6.24
CA GLU A 211 -22.51 -6.56 -6.26
C GLU A 211 -21.93 -5.74 -7.43
N LYS A 212 -20.61 -5.76 -7.59
CA LYS A 212 -19.91 -5.07 -8.69
C LYS A 212 -20.34 -5.59 -10.07
N ARG A 213 -20.58 -6.90 -10.20
CA ARG A 213 -21.08 -7.49 -11.44
C ARG A 213 -22.49 -6.98 -11.78
N ILE A 214 -23.39 -6.96 -10.80
CA ILE A 214 -24.76 -6.48 -10.97
C ILE A 214 -24.74 -4.99 -11.35
N PHE A 215 -23.98 -4.18 -10.62
CA PHE A 215 -23.82 -2.75 -10.91
C PHE A 215 -23.31 -2.51 -12.34
N GLY A 216 -22.28 -3.26 -12.77
CA GLY A 216 -21.75 -3.16 -14.13
C GLY A 216 -22.74 -3.59 -15.22
N GLN A 217 -23.69 -4.48 -14.92
CA GLN A 217 -24.78 -4.85 -15.83
C GLN A 217 -25.81 -3.73 -15.96
N ASN A 218 -26.18 -3.10 -14.85
CA ASN A 218 -27.17 -2.01 -14.83
C ASN A 218 -26.68 -0.78 -15.61
N ILE A 219 -25.40 -0.42 -15.47
CA ILE A 219 -24.79 0.66 -16.29
C ILE A 219 -24.88 0.32 -17.78
N ARG A 220 -24.56 -0.93 -18.17
CA ARG A 220 -24.64 -1.32 -19.58
C ARG A 220 -26.08 -1.21 -20.10
N SER A 221 -27.09 -1.60 -19.33
CA SER A 221 -28.48 -1.48 -19.77
C SER A 221 -28.90 -0.02 -19.94
N GLU A 222 -28.52 0.89 -19.05
CA GLU A 222 -28.89 2.32 -19.14
C GLU A 222 -28.30 3.00 -20.40
N TYR A 223 -27.03 2.76 -20.71
CA TYR A 223 -26.38 3.36 -21.87
C TYR A 223 -26.60 2.60 -23.20
N SER A 224 -27.27 1.44 -23.17
CA SER A 224 -27.64 0.72 -24.41
C SER A 224 -28.88 1.32 -25.08
N TYR A 225 -29.72 2.07 -24.35
CA TYR A 225 -30.93 2.68 -24.89
C TYR A 225 -30.67 4.00 -25.62
N ASP A 226 -29.57 4.70 -25.33
CA ASP A 226 -29.26 6.02 -25.93
C ASP A 226 -28.57 5.95 -27.31
N PHE A 227 -28.17 4.76 -27.77
CA PHE A 227 -27.54 4.58 -29.09
C PHE A 227 -28.49 4.08 -30.19
N VAL A 228 -29.77 3.84 -29.88
CA VAL A 228 -30.77 3.35 -30.86
C VAL A 228 -31.80 4.43 -31.24
N SER A 229 -31.69 5.65 -30.71
CA SER A 229 -32.57 6.76 -31.07
C SER A 229 -31.81 7.97 -31.64
N LYS A 230 -31.21 7.80 -32.83
CA LYS A 230 -31.00 8.88 -33.81
C LYS A 230 -31.09 8.32 -35.22
#